data_AF-A0A936CXR0-F1
#
_entry.id   AF-A0A936CXR0-F1
#
_cell.length_a   1.000
_cell.length_b   1.000
_cell.length_c   1.000
_cell.angle_alpha   90.00
_cell.angle_beta   90.00
_cell.angle_gamma   90.00
#
_symmetry.space_group_name_H-M   'P 1'
#
loop_
_entity.id
_entity.type
_entity.pdbx_description
1 polymer ?
#
loop_
_entity_poly.entity_id
_entity_poly.type
_entity_poly.pdbx_seq_one_letter_code
_entity_poly.pdbx_strand_id
1 'polypeptide(L)'
;MIDIEHSSIGHIIDSSIKTKLFTATAGAIEPRTAAALERSGLTPTQIGIIAGLRPKREYAIKVGEHWRVFELALSDYERAIVCGGSGAESKLIDKILAAGPREEFAERWLRHRGIAGPRIWQEAAE
;
A
#
# COMPACT_ATOMS: atom_id res chain seq x y z
N MET A 1 9.09 -9.30 3.79
CA MET A 1 10.53 -9.04 3.99
C MET A 1 11.38 -10.30 4.20
N ILE A 2 10.76 -11.48 4.38
CA ILE A 2 11.47 -12.76 4.56
C ILE A 2 12.21 -13.20 3.28
N ASP A 3 11.63 -13.02 2.09
CA ASP A 3 12.27 -13.43 0.83
C ASP A 3 13.51 -12.60 0.46
N ILE A 4 13.61 -11.35 0.93
CA ILE A 4 14.77 -10.50 0.65
C ILE A 4 16.02 -11.02 1.38
N GLU A 5 15.86 -11.63 2.57
CA GLU A 5 16.98 -12.13 3.37
C GLU A 5 17.71 -13.30 2.71
N HIS A 6 16.96 -14.16 2.01
CA HIS A 6 17.51 -15.30 1.29
C HIS A 6 17.82 -14.98 -0.18
N SER A 7 17.55 -13.75 -0.61
CA SER A 7 17.78 -13.32 -1.97
C SER A 7 19.25 -13.01 -2.21
N SER A 8 19.81 -13.60 -3.27
CA SER A 8 21.18 -13.31 -3.73
C SER A 8 21.39 -11.84 -4.11
N ILE A 9 20.31 -11.10 -4.34
CA ILE A 9 20.32 -9.67 -4.66
C ILE A 9 19.84 -8.78 -3.50
N GLY A 10 19.50 -9.36 -2.34
CA GLY A 10 18.91 -8.61 -1.21
C GLY A 10 19.77 -7.44 -0.75
N HIS A 11 21.08 -7.65 -0.58
CA HIS A 11 22.03 -6.60 -0.22
C HIS A 11 22.10 -5.47 -1.27
N ILE A 12 22.02 -5.80 -2.56
CA ILE A 12 22.06 -4.81 -3.64
C ILE A 12 20.81 -3.93 -3.58
N ILE A 13 19.64 -4.53 -3.36
CA ILE A 13 18.38 -3.81 -3.21
C ILE A 13 18.43 -2.88 -2.00
N ASP A 14 18.85 -3.39 -0.84
CA ASP A 14 18.88 -2.61 0.41
C ASP A 14 19.83 -1.42 0.38
N SER A 15 20.96 -1.57 -0.31
CA SER A 15 21.99 -0.52 -0.47
C SER A 15 21.68 0.46 -1.59
N SER A 16 20.97 0.03 -2.65
CA SER A 16 20.70 0.87 -3.83
C SER A 16 19.43 1.70 -3.68
N ILE A 17 18.47 1.26 -2.87
CA ILE A 17 17.18 1.95 -2.70
C ILE A 17 17.27 2.96 -1.55
N LYS A 18 17.23 4.25 -1.91
CA LYS A 18 17.27 5.37 -0.96
C LYS A 18 15.93 5.66 -0.27
N THR A 19 14.82 5.30 -0.93
CA THR A 19 13.46 5.57 -0.47
C THR A 19 12.76 4.25 -0.15
N LYS A 20 12.43 4.04 1.12
CA LYS A 20 11.78 2.82 1.61
C LYS A 20 10.39 3.17 2.15
N LEU A 21 9.36 2.48 1.65
CA LEU A 21 7.99 2.58 2.12
C LEU A 21 7.65 1.35 2.97
N PHE A 22 7.16 1.58 4.17
CA PHE A 22 6.78 0.58 5.13
C PHE A 22 5.27 0.64 5.38
N THR A 23 4.68 -0.54 5.58
CA THR A 23 3.26 -0.72 5.88
C THR A 23 3.10 -1.33 7.26
N ALA A 24 1.87 -1.33 7.78
CA ALA A 24 1.52 -2.07 8.99
C ALA A 24 2.02 -3.52 8.88
N THR A 25 3.03 -3.85 9.67
CA THR A 25 3.68 -5.16 9.64
C THR A 25 3.28 -5.93 10.89
N ALA A 26 2.50 -7.00 10.69
CA ALA A 26 2.14 -7.89 11.78
C ALA A 26 3.40 -8.51 12.39
N GLY A 27 3.48 -8.52 13.72
CA GLY A 27 4.65 -9.04 14.42
C GLY A 27 5.91 -8.20 14.21
N ALA A 28 5.81 -6.90 13.90
CA ALA A 28 6.99 -6.04 13.70
C ALA A 28 7.96 -6.04 14.90
N ILE A 29 7.44 -6.20 16.12
CA ILE A 29 8.23 -6.29 17.36
C ILE A 29 8.77 -7.70 17.64
N GLU A 30 8.35 -8.72 16.87
CA GLU A 30 8.89 -10.07 17.05
C GLU A 30 10.36 -10.09 16.67
N PRO A 31 11.24 -10.80 17.42
CA PRO A 31 12.69 -10.66 17.28
C PRO A 31 13.20 -10.82 15.85
N ARG A 32 12.65 -11.78 15.09
CA ARG A 32 13.04 -12.01 13.70
C ARG A 32 12.67 -10.85 12.79
N THR A 33 11.42 -10.38 12.87
CA THR A 33 10.92 -9.28 12.04
C THR A 33 11.60 -7.96 12.41
N ALA A 34 11.83 -7.72 13.70
CA ALA A 34 12.55 -6.56 14.20
C ALA A 34 13.98 -6.53 13.64
N ALA A 35 14.73 -7.63 13.72
CA ALA A 35 16.09 -7.71 13.17
C ALA A 35 16.15 -7.45 11.65
N ALA A 36 15.10 -7.84 10.92
CA ALA A 36 14.98 -7.55 9.49
C ALA A 36 14.70 -6.06 9.23
N LEU A 37 13.81 -5.45 10.01
CA LEU A 37 13.51 -4.01 9.95
C LEU A 37 14.72 -3.16 10.35
N GLU A 38 15.50 -3.58 11.35
CA GLU A 38 16.74 -2.92 11.76
C GLU A 38 17.77 -2.91 10.63
N ARG A 39 18.00 -4.06 9.97
CA ARG A 39 18.88 -4.15 8.79
C ARG A 39 18.43 -3.25 7.64
N SER A 40 17.13 -3.01 7.51
CA SER A 40 16.59 -2.08 6.52
C SER A 40 16.85 -0.60 6.85
N GLY A 41 17.37 -0.30 8.04
CA GLY A 41 17.74 1.03 8.52
C GLY A 41 16.75 1.67 9.49
N LEU A 42 15.90 0.87 10.15
CA LEU A 42 14.94 1.35 11.14
C LEU A 42 15.48 1.25 12.56
N THR A 43 15.09 2.19 13.42
CA THR A 43 15.40 2.14 14.86
C THR A 43 14.35 1.34 15.62
N PRO A 44 14.65 0.85 16.84
CA PRO A 44 13.66 0.18 17.69
C PRO A 44 12.38 1.00 17.91
N THR A 45 12.53 2.32 18.04
CA THR A 45 11.39 3.25 18.14
C THR A 45 10.54 3.26 16.87
N GLN A 46 11.17 3.32 15.70
CA GLN A 46 10.47 3.29 14.41
C GLN A 46 9.76 1.94 14.18
N ILE A 47 10.36 0.84 14.63
CA ILE A 47 9.75 -0.49 14.58
C ILE A 47 8.50 -0.55 15.46
N GLY A 48 8.56 0.03 16.66
CA GLY A 48 7.38 0.17 17.52
C GLY A 48 6.25 0.97 16.85
N ILE A 49 6.59 2.03 16.11
CA ILE A 49 5.62 2.80 15.33
C ILE A 49 5.03 1.94 14.20
N ILE A 50 5.85 1.20 13.45
CA ILE A 50 5.39 0.31 12.37
C ILE A 50 4.41 -0.74 12.89
N ALA A 51 4.65 -1.28 14.09
CA ALA A 51 3.78 -2.26 14.72
C ALA A 51 2.37 -1.73 14.99
N GLY A 52 2.24 -0.41 15.22
CA GLY A 52 0.97 0.25 15.54
C GLY A 52 0.25 0.88 14.33
N LEU A 53 0.83 0.85 13.13
CA LEU A 53 0.21 1.47 11.96
C LEU A 53 -1.13 0.79 11.62
N ARG A 54 -2.13 1.59 11.23
CA ARG A 54 -3.42 1.12 10.72
C ARG A 54 -3.25 0.52 9.32
N PRO A 55 -3.51 -0.79 9.13
CA PRO A 55 -3.38 -1.43 7.82
C PRO A 55 -4.21 -0.74 6.74
N LYS A 56 -3.65 -0.63 5.52
CA LYS A 56 -4.27 0.01 4.35
C LYS A 56 -4.67 1.49 4.56
N ARG A 57 -4.14 2.14 5.59
CA ARG A 57 -4.39 3.56 5.88
C ARG A 57 -3.09 4.30 6.17
N GLU A 58 -2.30 3.78 7.10
CA GLU A 58 -1.07 4.43 7.53
C GLU A 58 0.15 3.76 6.93
N TYR A 59 1.06 4.60 6.47
CA TYR A 59 2.28 4.22 5.81
C TYR A 59 3.42 5.04 6.41
N ALA A 60 4.61 4.45 6.44
CA ALA A 60 5.80 5.16 6.85
C ALA A 60 6.81 5.19 5.71
N ILE A 61 7.44 6.33 5.48
CA ILE A 61 8.45 6.51 4.46
C ILE A 61 9.77 6.94 5.10
N LYS A 62 10.85 6.28 4.68
CA LYS A 62 12.22 6.65 5.01
C LYS A 62 12.98 7.04 3.74
N VAL A 63 13.56 8.24 3.72
CA VAL A 63 14.42 8.73 2.64
C VAL A 63 15.73 9.20 3.24
N GLY A 64 16.78 8.37 3.16
CA GLY A 64 18.00 8.58 3.95
C GLY A 64 17.67 8.67 5.45
N GLU A 65 18.01 9.80 6.07
CA GLU A 65 17.69 10.05 7.49
C GLU A 65 16.27 10.56 7.74
N HIS A 66 15.57 11.01 6.70
CA HIS A 66 14.22 11.53 6.84
C HIS A 66 13.22 10.41 7.06
N TRP A 67 12.37 10.55 8.08
CA TRP A 67 11.32 9.61 8.44
C TRP A 67 9.98 10.33 8.61
N ARG A 68 8.92 9.82 7.98
CA ARG A 68 7.56 10.34 8.14
C ARG A 68 6.55 9.21 8.14
N VAL A 69 5.56 9.31 9.04
CA VAL A 69 4.32 8.54 8.97
C VAL A 69 3.27 9.43 8.35
N PHE A 70 2.47 8.90 7.45
CA PHE A 70 1.36 9.61 6.83
C PHE A 70 0.17 8.67 6.64
N GLU A 71 -1.02 9.25 6.59
CA GLU A 71 -2.22 8.55 6.18
C GLU A 71 -2.40 8.71 4.67
N LEU A 72 -2.54 7.59 3.96
CA LEU A 72 -2.92 7.59 2.55
C LEU A 72 -4.45 7.74 2.49
N ALA A 73 -4.91 8.99 2.58
CA ALA A 73 -6.32 9.36 2.60
C ALA A 73 -6.94 9.29 1.20
N LEU A 74 -7.08 8.07 0.65
CA LEU A 74 -7.75 7.84 -0.62
C LEU A 74 -9.27 8.03 -0.47
N SER A 75 -9.86 8.80 -1.35
CA SER A 75 -11.31 8.90 -1.54
C SER A 75 -11.93 7.55 -1.95
N ASP A 76 -13.25 7.40 -1.81
CA ASP A 76 -13.95 6.19 -2.27
C ASP A 76 -13.69 5.89 -3.75
N TYR A 77 -13.63 6.94 -4.57
CA TYR A 77 -13.30 6.84 -5.99
C TYR A 77 -11.88 6.30 -6.21
N GLU A 78 -10.87 6.90 -5.56
CA GLU A 78 -9.48 6.46 -5.68
C GLU A 78 -9.29 5.03 -5.16
N ARG A 79 -9.94 4.68 -4.04
CA ARG A 79 -9.93 3.31 -3.51
C ARG A 79 -10.51 2.29 -4.49
N ALA A 80 -11.55 2.67 -5.23
CA ALA A 80 -12.14 1.80 -6.24
C ALA A 80 -11.18 1.54 -7.39
N ILE A 81 -10.40 2.54 -7.79
CA ILE A 81 -9.47 2.43 -8.91
C ILE A 81 -8.22 1.66 -8.52
N VAL A 82 -7.62 2.01 -7.38
CA VAL A 82 -6.34 1.42 -6.94
C VAL A 82 -6.48 -0.08 -6.64
N CYS A 83 -7.71 -0.60 -6.54
CA CYS A 83 -8.08 -2.00 -6.33
C CYS A 83 -7.42 -2.61 -5.10
N GLY A 84 -8.21 -2.96 -4.09
CA GLY A 84 -7.77 -3.45 -2.80
C GLY A 84 -7.17 -4.87 -2.77
N GLY A 85 -6.42 -5.31 -3.80
CA GLY A 85 -5.51 -6.46 -3.78
C GLY A 85 -6.05 -7.80 -3.25
N SER A 86 -7.38 -7.95 -3.12
CA SER A 86 -7.98 -9.12 -2.48
C SER A 86 -8.45 -10.13 -3.52
N GLY A 87 -8.33 -11.42 -3.23
CA GLY A 87 -8.78 -12.47 -4.15
C GLY A 87 -10.30 -12.40 -4.47
N ALA A 88 -11.10 -11.84 -3.58
CA ALA A 88 -12.52 -11.59 -3.84
C ALA A 88 -12.73 -10.49 -4.89
N GLU A 89 -11.91 -9.45 -4.84
CA GLU A 89 -11.96 -8.32 -5.76
C GLU A 89 -11.45 -8.71 -7.15
N SER A 90 -10.38 -9.50 -7.24
CA SER A 90 -9.93 -10.08 -8.52
C SER A 90 -11.05 -10.89 -9.20
N LYS A 91 -11.73 -11.78 -8.47
CA LYS A 91 -12.87 -12.54 -9.01
C LYS A 91 -14.02 -11.66 -9.49
N LEU A 92 -14.23 -10.51 -8.83
CA LEU A 92 -15.27 -9.57 -9.22
C LEU A 92 -14.89 -8.82 -10.50
N ILE A 93 -13.64 -8.40 -10.62
CA ILE A 93 -13.08 -7.81 -11.84
C ILE A 93 -13.27 -8.77 -13.01
N ASP A 94 -12.90 -10.05 -12.85
CA ASP A 94 -13.07 -11.07 -13.89
C ASP A 94 -14.52 -11.22 -14.33
N LYS A 95 -15.47 -11.23 -13.39
CA LYS A 95 -16.90 -11.30 -13.69
C LYS A 95 -17.38 -10.09 -14.50
N ILE A 96 -16.95 -8.88 -14.14
CA ILE A 96 -17.36 -7.65 -14.81
C ILE A 96 -16.76 -7.60 -16.22
N LEU A 97 -15.48 -7.98 -16.37
CA LEU A 97 -14.82 -8.10 -17.66
C LEU A 97 -15.49 -9.13 -18.57
N ALA A 98 -15.91 -10.28 -18.04
CA ALA A 98 -16.60 -11.32 -18.83
C ALA A 98 -18.01 -10.91 -19.28
N ALA A 99 -18.67 -10.01 -18.56
CA ALA A 99 -20.08 -9.66 -18.81
C ALA A 99 -20.29 -8.54 -19.85
N GLY A 100 -19.25 -8.04 -20.53
CA GLY A 100 -19.41 -7.00 -21.55
C GLY A 100 -18.10 -6.45 -22.10
N PRO A 101 -18.15 -5.40 -22.95
CA PRO A 101 -16.98 -4.82 -23.60
C PRO A 101 -15.93 -4.34 -22.59
N ARG A 102 -14.66 -4.47 -22.96
CA ARG A 102 -13.53 -4.09 -22.10
C ARG A 102 -13.40 -2.56 -22.02
N GLU A 103 -13.81 -1.87 -23.07
CA GLU A 103 -13.83 -0.42 -23.21
C GLU A 103 -14.76 0.23 -22.18
N GLU A 104 -15.83 -0.48 -21.79
CA GLU A 104 -16.82 -0.02 -20.80
C GLU A 104 -16.49 -0.48 -19.37
N PHE A 105 -15.39 -1.21 -19.17
CA PHE A 105 -15.06 -1.82 -17.87
C PHE A 105 -15.02 -0.81 -16.74
N ALA A 106 -14.35 0.34 -16.94
CA ALA A 106 -14.16 1.32 -15.87
C ALA A 106 -15.50 1.88 -15.36
N GLU A 107 -16.42 2.21 -16.26
CA GLU A 107 -17.75 2.69 -15.89
C GLU A 107 -18.55 1.59 -15.18
N ARG A 108 -18.54 0.37 -15.72
CA ARG A 108 -19.27 -0.77 -15.15
C ARG A 108 -18.71 -1.16 -13.78
N TRP A 109 -17.40 -1.07 -13.59
CA TRP A 109 -16.70 -1.27 -12.32
C TRP A 109 -17.14 -0.24 -11.28
N LEU A 110 -17.06 1.06 -11.61
CA LEU A 110 -17.46 2.14 -10.69
C LEU A 110 -18.94 2.05 -10.32
N ARG A 111 -19.81 1.76 -11.29
CA ARG A 111 -21.24 1.53 -11.06
C ARG A 111 -21.48 0.34 -10.14
N HIS A 112 -20.77 -0.77 -10.35
CA HIS A 112 -20.85 -1.93 -9.45
C HIS A 112 -20.40 -1.60 -8.02
N ARG A 113 -19.41 -0.71 -7.88
CA ARG A 113 -18.92 -0.21 -6.58
C ARG A 113 -19.83 0.87 -5.95
N GLY A 114 -20.90 1.28 -6.63
CA GLY A 114 -21.82 2.31 -6.14
C GLY A 114 -21.24 3.73 -6.19
N ILE A 115 -20.22 3.96 -7.03
CA ILE A 115 -19.50 5.24 -7.09
C ILE A 115 -19.93 6.01 -8.33
N ALA A 116 -20.61 7.13 -8.10
CA ALA A 116 -21.05 8.03 -9.16
C ALA A 116 -19.95 9.02 -9.53
N GLY A 117 -18.95 8.58 -10.32
CA GLY A 117 -17.91 9.43 -10.89
C GLY A 117 -17.04 10.21 -9.86
N PRO A 118 -15.99 10.90 -10.32
CA PRO A 118 -15.13 11.68 -9.43
C PRO A 118 -15.83 12.96 -8.92
N ARG A 119 -16.10 13.05 -7.62
CA ARG A 119 -16.44 14.31 -6.92
C ARG A 119 -15.16 15.11 -6.58
N ILE A 120 -14.26 15.31 -7.55
CA ILE A 120 -12.88 15.78 -7.26
C ILE A 120 -12.56 17.17 -7.84
N TRP A 121 -13.57 17.94 -8.28
CA TRP A 121 -13.32 19.31 -8.78
C TRP A 121 -14.28 20.39 -8.24
N GLN A 122 -15.05 20.13 -7.19
CA GLN A 122 -15.97 21.14 -6.63
C GLN A 122 -15.51 21.79 -5.32
N GLU A 123 -14.48 21.28 -4.65
CA GLU A 123 -14.03 21.81 -3.33
C GLU A 123 -12.62 22.42 -3.35
N ALA A 124 -11.93 22.43 -4.50
CA ALA A 124 -10.60 23.04 -4.65
C ALA A 124 -10.63 24.45 -5.30
N ALA A 125 -11.82 25.05 -5.43
CA ALA A 125 -12.03 26.35 -6.08
C ALA A 125 -12.69 27.39 -5.15
N GLU A 126 -12.63 27.19 -3.82
CA GLU A 126 -12.98 28.20 -2.82
C GLU A 126 -11.78 28.50 -1.91
#